data_AF-F9GPS6-F1
#
_entry.id   AF-F9GPS6-F1
#
_cell.length_a   1.000
_cell.length_b   1.000
_cell.length_c   1.000
_cell.angle_alpha   90.00
_cell.angle_beta   90.00
_cell.angle_gamma   90.00
#
_symmetry.space_group_name_H-M   'P 1'
#
loop_
_entity.id
_entity.type
_entity.pdbx_description
1 polymer ?
#
loop_
_entity_poly.entity_id
_entity_poly.type
_entity_poly.pdbx_seq_one_letter_code
_entity_poly.pdbx_strand_id
1 'polypeptide(L)' 'MTEKKRISIDPITRIEGHLRIDCEIENGVVTNAWSSSTEKLLR' A
#
# COMPACT_ATOMS: atom_id res chain seq x y z
N MET A 1 -18.27 1.76 17.76
CA MET A 1 -16.86 1.33 17.75
C MET A 1 -16.44 1.24 16.31
N THR A 2 -15.78 2.26 15.79
CA THR A 2 -15.28 2.23 14.41
C THR A 2 -13.95 1.48 14.42
N GLU A 3 -13.93 0.29 13.83
CA GLU A 3 -12.72 -0.51 13.74
C GLU A 3 -11.82 0.12 12.67
N LYS A 4 -10.68 0.65 13.11
CA LYS A 4 -9.66 1.21 12.23
C LYS A 4 -8.53 0.20 12.07
N LYS A 5 -8.33 -0.28 10.83
CA LYS A 5 -7.32 -1.29 10.50
C LYS A 5 -6.30 -0.71 9.52
N ARG A 6 -5.03 -1.07 9.69
CA ARG A 6 -3.98 -0.76 8.72
C ARG A 6 -3.56 -2.04 8.00
N ILE A 7 -3.50 -1.99 6.67
CA ILE A 7 -3.03 -3.10 5.83
C ILE A 7 -1.80 -2.63 5.06
N SER A 8 -0.74 -3.42 5.13
CA SER A 8 0.48 -3.21 4.35
C SER A 8 0.62 -4.33 3.34
N ILE A 9 0.83 -3.97 2.08
CA ILE A 9 1.03 -4.91 0.98
C ILE A 9 2.39 -4.62 0.36
N ASP A 10 3.32 -5.55 0.52
CA ASP A 10 4.70 -5.48 0.04
C ASP A 10 5.21 -6.89 -0.27
N PRO A 11 5.53 -7.24 -1.54
CA PRO A 11 5.37 -6.42 -2.74
C PRO A 11 3.94 -6.44 -3.30
N ILE A 12 3.56 -5.39 -4.01
CA ILE A 12 2.41 -5.44 -4.93
C ILE A 12 2.78 -6.32 -6.11
N THR A 13 2.00 -7.39 -6.33
CA THR A 13 2.24 -8.34 -7.42
C THR A 13 1.52 -7.91 -8.72
N ARG A 14 1.95 -8.46 -9.86
CA ARG A 14 1.41 -8.20 -11.21
C ARG A 14 1.59 -6.76 -11.71
N ILE A 15 2.61 -6.07 -11.21
CA ILE A 15 3.11 -4.79 -11.74
C ILE A 15 4.59 -4.94 -12.12
N GLU A 16 5.09 -4.01 -12.92
CA GLU A 16 6.53 -3.82 -13.13
C GLU A 16 7.10 -2.95 -11.97
N GLY A 17 8.37 -3.17 -11.61
CA GLY A 17 9.03 -2.46 -10.52
C GLY A 17 8.71 -2.99 -9.10
N HIS A 18 9.14 -2.23 -8.09
CA HIS A 18 8.91 -2.53 -6.66
C HIS A 18 8.03 -1.45 -6.04
N LEU A 19 6.81 -1.85 -5.66
CA LEU A 19 5.84 -0.99 -4.99
C LEU A 19 5.37 -1.63 -3.69
N ARG A 20 5.32 -0.81 -2.66
CA ARG A 20 4.63 -1.06 -1.40
C ARG A 20 3.45 -0.11 -1.25
N ILE A 21 2.33 -0.63 -0.77
CA ILE A 21 1.14 0.16 -0.42
C ILE A 21 0.79 -0.08 1.05
N ASP A 22 0.55 1.01 1.77
CA ASP A 22 -0.05 0.99 3.11
C ASP A 22 -1.43 1.68 3.02
N CYS A 23 -2.48 1.07 3.55
CA CYS A 23 -3.81 1.66 3.57
C CYS A 23 -4.49 1.57 4.93
N GLU A 24 -5.32 2.55 5.23
CA GLU A 24 -6.22 2.56 6.39
C GLU A 24 -7.63 2.20 5.94
N ILE A 25 -8.25 1.27 6.67
CA ILE A 25 -9.61 0.80 6.44
C ILE A 25 -10.46 1.15 7.66
N GLU A 26 -11.62 1.75 7.39
CA GLU A 26 -12.65 2.05 8.37
C GLU A 26 -14.00 1.60 7.81
N ASN A 27 -14.77 0.83 8.58
CA ASN A 27 -16.07 0.28 8.16
C ASN A 27 -16.04 -0.47 6.81
N GLY A 28 -14.93 -1.18 6.53
CA GLY A 28 -14.75 -1.94 5.29
C GLY A 28 -14.38 -1.09 4.07
N VAL A 29 -14.16 0.21 4.24
CA VAL A 29 -13.81 1.14 3.16
C VAL A 29 -12.41 1.71 3.41
N VAL A 30 -11.62 1.87 2.34
CA VAL A 30 -10.32 2.54 2.41
C VAL A 30 -10.53 4.03 2.64
N THR A 31 -9.98 4.58 3.72
CA THR A 31 -10.06 6.01 4.05
C THR A 31 -8.78 6.77 3.78
N ASN A 32 -7.63 6.07 3.75
CA ASN A 32 -6.35 6.68 3.40
C ASN A 32 -5.38 5.65 2.79
N ALA A 33 -4.43 6.10 1.98
CA ALA A 33 -3.41 5.24 1.36
C ALA A 33 -2.09 5.98 1.10
N TRP A 34 -0.99 5.25 1.19
CA TRP A 34 0.37 5.71 0.88
C TRP A 34 1.07 4.71 -0.03
N SER A 35 1.86 5.23 -0.97
CA SER A 35 2.69 4.45 -1.87
C SER A 35 4.17 4.72 -1.62
N SER A 36 4.97 3.66 -1.61
CA SER A 36 6.44 3.73 -1.60
C SER A 36 6.97 2.87 -2.72
N SER A 37 7.63 3.47 -3.71
CA SER A 37 8.34 2.75 -4.76
C SER A 37 9.85 2.86 -4.53
N THR A 38 10.55 1.76 -4.79
CA THR A 38 12.01 1.80 -4.86
C THR A 38 12.40 1.78 -6.33
N GLU A 39 12.53 2.96 -6.91
CA GLU A 39 13.04 3.14 -8.28
C GLU A 39 14.52 2.78 -8.28
N LYS A 40 14.87 1.54 -8.65
CA LYS A 40 16.25 1.20 -8.97
C LYS A 40 16.51 1.64 -10.41
N LEU A 41 16.82 2.93 -10.60
CA LEU A 41 17.40 3.41 -11.85
C LEU A 41 18.66 2.58 -12.11
N LEU A 42 18.59 1.68 -13.10
CA LEU A 42 19.75 1.04 -13.70
C LEU A 42 20.62 2.15 -14.30
N ARG A 43 21.62 2.57 -13.54
CA ARG A 43 22.85 3.12 -14.12
C ARG A 43 23.65 1.98 -14.74
#